data_AF-A0A2M7JPR1-F1
#
_entry.id   AF-A0A2M7JPR1-F1
#
_cell.length_a   1.000
_cell.length_b   1.000
_cell.length_c   1.000
_cell.angle_alpha   90.00
_cell.angle_beta   90.00
_cell.angle_gamma   90.00
#
_symmetry.space_group_name_H-M   'P 1'
#
loop_
_entity.id
_entity.type
_entity.pdbx_description
1 polymer ?
#
loop_
_entity_poly.entity_id
_entity_poly.type
_entity_poly.pdbx_seq_one_letter_code
_entity_poly.pdbx_strand_id
1 'polypeptide(L)'
;EEQEILGSISDIVIEVFAMESALLRAMKTMEKLGDEKSQIQKAMVKVYVNDAFDRVEFFAKQAFAAIAEGDTLRTQLSALKKLTRFTPVNTIALRREIADAVIKIGRYPF
;
A
#
# COMPACT_ATOMS: atom_id res chain seq x y z
N GLU A 1 -12.35 -18.08 -18.39
CA GLU A 1 -13.71 -17.86 -17.88
C GLU A 1 -13.73 -17.26 -16.47
N GLU A 2 -12.61 -17.27 -15.73
CA GLU A 2 -12.47 -16.62 -14.41
C GLU A 2 -11.81 -15.22 -14.46
N GLN A 3 -12.37 -14.28 -15.21
CA GLN A 3 -11.73 -12.97 -15.43
C GLN A 3 -11.70 -12.10 -14.16
N GLU A 4 -12.68 -12.25 -13.28
CA GLU A 4 -12.79 -11.53 -12.02
C GLU A 4 -11.70 -11.96 -11.03
N ILE A 5 -11.37 -13.26 -11.02
CA ILE A 5 -10.27 -13.81 -10.22
C ILE A 5 -8.94 -13.29 -10.77
N LEU A 6 -8.76 -13.33 -12.10
CA LEU A 6 -7.57 -12.80 -12.75
C LEU A 6 -7.41 -11.29 -12.52
N GLY A 7 -8.52 -10.54 -12.53
CA GLY A 7 -8.56 -9.12 -12.21
C GLY A 7 -8.10 -8.87 -10.78
N SER A 8 -8.64 -9.61 -9.80
CA SER A 8 -8.24 -9.50 -8.39
C SER A 8 -6.75 -9.77 -8.18
N ILE A 9 -6.19 -10.79 -8.85
CA ILE A 9 -4.75 -11.08 -8.78
C ILE A 9 -3.93 -9.96 -9.43
N SER A 10 -4.41 -9.45 -10.57
CA SER A 10 -3.75 -8.36 -11.30
C SER A 10 -3.71 -7.07 -10.47
N ASP A 11 -4.82 -6.73 -9.79
CA ASP A 11 -4.89 -5.59 -8.88
C ASP A 11 -3.92 -5.73 -7.70
N ILE A 12 -3.77 -6.92 -7.12
CA ILE A 12 -2.76 -7.19 -6.10
C ILE A 12 -1.35 -6.94 -6.64
N VAL A 13 -1.03 -7.46 -7.83
CA VAL A 13 0.30 -7.28 -8.45
C VAL A 13 0.60 -5.80 -8.71
N ILE A 14 -0.40 -5.05 -9.20
CA ILE A 14 -0.27 -3.60 -9.43
C ILE A 14 0.04 -2.86 -8.13
N GLU A 15 -0.71 -3.14 -7.06
CA GLU A 15 -0.49 -2.49 -5.76
C GLU A 15 0.88 -2.84 -5.17
N VAL A 16 1.29 -4.12 -5.24
CA VAL A 16 2.62 -4.55 -4.78
C VAL A 16 3.73 -3.84 -5.55
N PHE A 17 3.63 -3.78 -6.88
CA PHE A 17 4.61 -3.10 -7.71
C PHE A 17 4.69 -1.59 -7.39
N ALA A 18 3.54 -0.94 -7.21
CA ALA A 18 3.49 0.48 -6.89
C ALA A 18 4.05 0.77 -5.48
N MET A 19 3.71 -0.05 -4.49
CA MET A 19 4.25 0.06 -3.12
C MET A 19 5.77 -0.10 -3.10
N GLU A 20 6.29 -1.15 -3.76
CA GLU A 20 7.73 -1.40 -3.83
C GLU A 20 8.46 -0.28 -4.56
N SER A 21 7.96 0.14 -5.73
CA SER A 21 8.54 1.22 -6.52
C SER A 21 8.62 2.53 -5.74
N ALA A 22 7.56 2.88 -5.02
CA ALA A 22 7.50 4.10 -4.21
C ALA A 22 8.47 4.02 -3.01
N LEU A 23 8.51 2.88 -2.32
CA LEU A 23 9.41 2.64 -1.20
C LEU A 23 10.88 2.74 -1.62
N LEU A 24 11.28 2.02 -2.67
CA LEU A 24 12.65 2.04 -3.19
C LEU A 24 13.06 3.44 -3.65
N ARG A 25 12.15 4.19 -4.27
CA ARG A 25 12.40 5.59 -4.65
C ARG A 25 12.64 6.47 -3.42
N ALA A 26 11.80 6.36 -2.39
CA ALA A 26 11.97 7.14 -1.16
C ALA A 26 13.27 6.80 -0.42
N MET A 27 13.63 5.51 -0.34
CA MET A 27 14.91 5.07 0.23
C MET A 27 16.10 5.65 -0.53
N LYS A 28 16.08 5.58 -1.87
CA LYS A 28 17.14 6.16 -2.71
C LYS A 28 17.24 7.69 -2.55
N THR A 29 16.10 8.39 -2.41
CA THR A 29 16.10 9.83 -2.13
C THR A 29 16.70 10.13 -0.76
N MET A 30 16.36 9.34 0.25
CA MET A 30 16.90 9.46 1.61
C MET A 30 18.42 9.24 1.65
N GLU A 31 18.93 8.23 0.94
CA GLU A 31 20.36 7.99 0.79
C GLU A 31 21.08 9.15 0.11
N LYS A 32 20.46 9.77 -0.90
CA LYS A 32 21.08 10.85 -1.69
C LYS A 32 21.03 12.22 -1.01
N LEU A 33 19.90 12.55 -0.37
CA LEU A 33 19.62 13.92 0.12
C LEU A 33 19.63 14.03 1.64
N GLY A 34 19.64 12.91 2.36
CA GLY A 34 19.50 12.85 3.82
C GLY A 34 18.05 12.80 4.28
N ASP A 35 17.87 12.46 5.56
CA ASP A 35 16.55 12.19 6.15
C ASP A 35 15.64 13.42 6.17
N GLU A 36 16.16 14.57 6.59
CA GLU A 36 15.38 15.82 6.70
C GLU A 36 14.83 16.28 5.35
N LYS A 37 15.61 16.14 4.27
CA LYS A 37 15.18 16.54 2.92
C LYS A 37 14.23 15.54 2.27
N SER A 38 14.01 14.39 2.90
CA SER A 38 13.21 13.28 2.38
C SER A 38 11.91 13.05 3.15
N GLN A 39 11.57 13.93 4.11
CA GLN A 39 10.40 13.75 4.99
C GLN A 39 9.09 13.62 4.20
N ILE A 40 8.87 14.47 3.19
CA ILE A 40 7.63 14.44 2.40
C ILE A 40 7.51 13.16 1.58
N GLN A 41 8.62 12.66 0.99
CA GLN A 41 8.65 11.37 0.30
C GLN A 41 8.30 10.23 1.27
N LYS A 42 8.88 10.24 2.48
CA LYS A 42 8.58 9.24 3.52
C LYS A 42 7.13 9.29 3.95
N ALA A 43 6.56 10.48 4.16
CA ALA A 43 5.17 10.67 4.52
C ALA A 43 4.25 10.13 3.41
N MET A 44 4.52 10.45 2.14
CA MET A 44 3.75 9.97 1.00
C MET A 44 3.78 8.45 0.86
N VAL A 45 4.95 7.82 0.97
CA VAL A 45 5.07 6.35 0.91
C VAL A 45 4.33 5.70 2.08
N LYS A 46 4.46 6.22 3.31
CA LYS A 46 3.74 5.68 4.46
C LYS A 46 2.22 5.73 4.26
N VAL A 47 1.70 6.83 3.74
CA VAL A 47 0.26 6.95 3.41
C VAL A 47 -0.13 5.95 2.34
N TYR A 48 0.61 5.91 1.23
CA TYR A 48 0.27 5.05 0.10
C TYR A 48 0.30 3.56 0.48
N VAL A 49 1.37 3.11 1.14
CA VAL A 49 1.52 1.71 1.58
C VAL A 49 0.44 1.34 2.59
N ASN A 50 0.11 2.21 3.54
CA ASN A 50 -0.95 1.96 4.52
C ASN A 50 -2.29 1.66 3.83
N ASP A 51 -2.71 2.51 2.89
CA ASP A 51 -4.00 2.35 2.20
C ASP A 51 -3.96 1.23 1.15
N ALA A 52 -2.83 1.01 0.48
CA ALA A 52 -2.66 -0.02 -0.53
C ALA A 52 -2.73 -1.43 0.07
N PHE A 53 -2.21 -1.60 1.29
CA PHE A 53 -2.24 -2.88 1.96
C PHE A 53 -3.66 -3.35 2.29
N ASP A 54 -4.56 -2.41 2.65
CA ASP A 54 -5.98 -2.70 2.84
C ASP A 54 -6.66 -3.15 1.53
N ARG A 55 -6.29 -2.53 0.40
CA ARG A 55 -6.78 -2.95 -0.93
C ARG A 55 -6.28 -4.35 -1.30
N VAL A 56 -5.01 -4.65 -1.07
CA VAL A 56 -4.43 -5.99 -1.28
C VAL A 56 -5.16 -7.04 -0.45
N GLU A 57 -5.41 -6.77 0.84
CA GLU A 57 -6.18 -7.69 1.68
C GLU A 57 -7.60 -7.91 1.12
N PHE A 58 -8.26 -6.84 0.67
CA PHE A 58 -9.58 -6.93 0.09
C PHE A 58 -9.61 -7.82 -1.17
N PHE A 59 -8.73 -7.56 -2.15
CA PHE A 59 -8.67 -8.35 -3.38
C PHE A 59 -8.33 -9.82 -3.11
N ALA A 60 -7.43 -10.09 -2.16
CA ALA A 60 -7.08 -11.45 -1.79
C ALA A 60 -8.26 -12.21 -1.15
N LYS A 61 -9.07 -11.54 -0.32
CA LYS A 61 -10.29 -12.15 0.24
C LYS A 61 -11.29 -12.53 -0.84
N GLN A 62 -11.50 -11.63 -1.81
CA GLN A 62 -12.42 -11.89 -2.93
C GLN A 62 -11.93 -13.09 -3.77
N ALA A 63 -10.63 -13.13 -4.10
CA ALA A 63 -10.05 -14.22 -4.85
C ALA A 63 -10.18 -15.57 -4.09
N PHE A 64 -9.88 -15.59 -2.78
CA PHE A 64 -10.02 -16.81 -1.98
C PHE A 64 -11.48 -17.30 -1.89
N ALA A 65 -12.42 -16.39 -1.69
CA ALA A 65 -13.84 -16.73 -1.62
C ALA A 65 -14.39 -17.27 -2.95
N ALA A 66 -13.78 -16.90 -4.08
CA ALA A 66 -14.16 -17.41 -5.39
C ALA A 66 -13.59 -18.82 -5.70
N ILE A 67 -12.47 -19.21 -5.10
CA ILE A 67 -11.78 -20.48 -5.41
C ILE A 67 -11.91 -21.56 -4.34
N ALA A 68 -12.40 -21.23 -3.15
CA ALA A 68 -12.48 -22.16 -2.03
C ALA A 68 -13.69 -21.89 -1.14
N GLU A 69 -14.20 -22.95 -0.53
CA GLU A 69 -15.28 -22.92 0.45
C GLU A 69 -14.92 -23.69 1.73
N GLY A 70 -15.79 -23.63 2.73
CA GLY A 70 -15.68 -24.43 3.96
C GLY A 70 -14.36 -24.24 4.71
N ASP A 71 -13.76 -25.35 5.16
CA ASP A 71 -12.56 -25.32 5.97
C ASP A 71 -11.30 -24.90 5.19
N THR A 72 -11.26 -25.15 3.88
CA THR A 72 -10.20 -24.68 3.00
C THR A 72 -10.18 -23.15 2.97
N LEU A 73 -11.34 -22.51 2.75
CA LEU A 73 -11.45 -21.06 2.76
C LEU A 73 -11.04 -20.46 4.11
N ARG A 74 -11.51 -21.04 5.23
CA ARG A 74 -11.13 -20.59 6.58
C ARG A 74 -9.62 -20.63 6.80
N THR A 75 -8.96 -21.67 6.29
CA THR A 75 -7.50 -21.82 6.38
C THR A 75 -6.78 -20.73 5.60
N GLN A 76 -7.20 -20.46 4.36
CA GLN A 76 -6.61 -19.41 3.52
C GLN A 76 -6.81 -18.01 4.11
N LEU A 77 -8.01 -17.71 4.61
CA LEU A 77 -8.29 -16.42 5.27
C LEU A 77 -7.48 -16.23 6.56
N SER A 78 -7.23 -17.31 7.32
CA SER A 78 -6.37 -17.27 8.50
C SER A 78 -4.90 -16.99 8.14
N ALA A 79 -4.41 -17.58 7.05
CA ALA A 79 -3.08 -17.28 6.53
C ALA A 79 -2.98 -15.82 6.05
N LEU A 80 -3.99 -15.35 5.29
CA LEU A 80 -4.06 -13.96 4.82
C LEU A 80 -4.00 -12.97 5.98
N LYS A 81 -4.79 -13.18 7.04
CA LYS A 81 -4.79 -12.32 8.24
C LYS A 81 -3.43 -12.22 8.94
N LYS A 82 -2.58 -13.26 8.82
CA LYS A 82 -1.20 -13.21 9.36
C LYS A 82 -0.29 -12.40 8.45
N LEU A 83 -0.42 -12.56 7.14
CA LEU A 83 0.35 -11.82 6.15
C LEU A 83 -0.01 -10.33 6.12
N THR A 84 -1.28 -10.01 6.37
CA THR A 84 -1.78 -8.63 6.31
C THR A 84 -1.80 -7.92 7.67
N ARG A 85 -1.18 -8.49 8.70
CA ARG A 85 -1.14 -7.86 10.03
C ARG A 85 -0.11 -6.73 10.07
N PHE A 86 -0.56 -5.50 10.24
CA PHE A 86 0.30 -4.34 10.51
C PHE A 86 -0.37 -3.39 11.52
N THR A 87 0.42 -2.48 12.09
CA THR A 87 -0.10 -1.38 12.92
C THR A 87 -0.36 -0.18 12.00
N PRO A 88 -1.61 0.29 11.85
CA PRO A 88 -1.90 1.45 11.02
C PRO A 88 -1.17 2.70 11.51
N VAL A 89 -0.70 3.51 10.57
CA VAL A 89 -0.12 4.82 10.88
C VAL A 89 -1.22 5.89 10.85
N ASN A 90 -0.99 7.03 11.52
CA ASN A 90 -1.91 8.15 11.46
C ASN A 90 -1.82 8.86 10.08
N THR A 91 -2.52 8.31 9.10
CA THR A 91 -2.53 8.83 7.72
C THR A 91 -3.14 10.23 7.64
N ILE A 92 -4.04 10.62 8.57
CA ILE A 92 -4.60 11.98 8.63
C ILE A 92 -3.50 13.00 8.91
N ALA A 93 -2.65 12.75 9.90
CA ALA A 93 -1.53 13.65 10.21
C ALA A 93 -0.54 13.73 9.06
N LEU A 94 -0.17 12.59 8.47
CA LEU A 94 0.76 12.55 7.33
C LEU A 94 0.20 13.27 6.09
N ARG A 95 -1.10 13.12 5.81
CA ARG A 95 -1.76 13.82 4.70
C ARG A 95 -1.77 15.33 4.90
N ARG A 96 -1.93 15.82 6.14
CA ARG A 96 -1.82 17.26 6.46
C ARG A 96 -0.40 17.77 6.23
N GLU A 97 0.62 17.05 6.70
CA GLU A 97 2.02 17.39 6.47
C GLU A 97 2.35 17.48 4.97
N ILE A 98 1.88 16.51 4.18
CA ILE A 98 2.02 16.53 2.71
C ILE A 98 1.31 17.74 2.11
N ALA A 99 0.08 18.02 2.54
CA ALA A 99 -0.71 19.14 2.03
C ALA A 99 -0.04 20.49 2.31
N ASP A 100 0.48 20.70 3.53
CA ASP A 100 1.18 21.93 3.91
C ASP A 100 2.41 22.16 3.02
N ALA A 101 3.16 21.11 2.70
CA ALA A 101 4.30 21.18 1.79
C ALA A 101 3.88 21.53 0.35
N VAL A 102 2.82 20.89 -0.16
CA VAL A 102 2.27 21.17 -1.49
C VAL A 102 1.77 22.61 -1.59
N ILE A 103 1.03 23.09 -0.60
CA ILE A 103 0.49 24.46 -0.56
C ILE A 103 1.62 25.47 -0.54
N LYS A 104 2.64 25.25 0.30
CA LYS A 104 3.80 26.15 0.41
C LYS A 104 4.57 26.29 -0.91
N ILE A 105 4.70 25.20 -1.67
CA ILE A 105 5.48 25.17 -2.92
C ILE A 105 4.61 25.52 -4.14
N GLY A 106 3.28 25.38 -4.05
CA GLY A 106 2.32 25.69 -5.11
C GLY A 106 2.28 24.67 -6.26
N ARG A 107 2.88 23.50 -6.08
CA ARG A 107 2.95 22.41 -7.08
C ARG A 107 3.22 21.07 -6.40
N TYR A 108 3.23 20.00 -7.19
CA TYR A 108 3.71 18.70 -6.75
C TYR A 108 5.13 18.84 -6.14
N PRO A 109 5.39 18.32 -4.93
CA PRO A 109 6.60 18.65 -4.15
C PRO A 109 7.86 17.90 -4.60
N PHE A 110 7.83 17.27 -5.79
CA PHE A 110 8.96 16.58 -6.42
C PHE A 110 9.14 17.00 -7.88
#